data_AF-A0A1V6I3F5-F1
#
_entry.id   AF-A0A1V6I3F5-F1
#
_cell.length_a   1.000
_cell.length_b   1.000
_cell.length_c   1.000
_cell.angle_alpha   90.00
_cell.angle_beta   90.00
_cell.angle_gamma   90.00
#
_symmetry.space_group_name_H-M   'P 1'
#
loop_
_entity.id
_entity.type
_entity.pdbx_description
1 polymer ?
#
loop_
_entity_poly.entity_id
_entity_poly.type
_entity_poly.pdbx_seq_one_letter_code
_entity_poly.pdbx_strand_id
1 'polypeptide(L)'
;MGVLKVLGYSERGVFNSIVFQIREHPEKMQEFITALNVEIDINENMNFILLNEQSFSDFGNSDLVIIIEQNKQKTVIFVEGKVKTYNQKSYSLVKEFEKIKKDKHYKQVSSNIFAQLYYKYLLTQIDVNNQFTDSKVGKKVKKLGKNQIIINAYEQYIKFASKYYFVAILPDNDGFLDKYKQLDFMPVENIHCTSWKQIEELFNDSPCVKETFEYNKGQIY
;
A
#
# COMPACT_ATOMS: atom_id res chain seq x y z
N MET A 1 -21.83 29.07 -0.40
CA MET A 1 -20.97 28.25 0.50
C MET A 1 -19.52 28.58 0.18
N GLY A 2 -18.69 28.83 1.19
CA GLY A 2 -17.25 29.06 0.98
C GLY A 2 -16.56 27.79 0.47
N VAL A 3 -15.44 27.95 -0.24
CA VAL A 3 -14.66 26.81 -0.74
C VAL A 3 -13.91 26.17 0.42
N LEU A 4 -14.27 24.94 0.79
CA LEU A 4 -13.52 24.12 1.75
C LEU A 4 -12.46 23.32 0.99
N LYS A 5 -11.18 23.54 1.30
CA LYS A 5 -10.06 22.77 0.75
C LYS A 5 -9.35 22.00 1.86
N VAL A 6 -9.11 20.71 1.65
CA VAL A 6 -8.31 19.86 2.55
C VAL A 6 -7.08 19.41 1.78
N LEU A 7 -5.91 19.93 2.17
CA LEU A 7 -4.62 19.60 1.57
C LEU A 7 -3.73 18.96 2.65
N GLY A 8 -3.11 17.84 2.31
CA GLY A 8 -2.14 17.15 3.17
C GLY A 8 -0.77 17.09 2.53
N TYR A 9 0.28 17.20 3.34
CA TYR A 9 1.66 16.94 2.93
C TYR A 9 1.93 15.42 2.92
N SER A 10 2.72 14.91 1.97
CA SER A 10 3.21 13.51 1.82
C SER A 10 2.29 12.53 1.07
N GLU A 11 2.76 11.29 0.89
CA GLU A 11 2.01 10.10 0.40
C GLU A 11 0.59 10.05 0.98
N ARG A 12 0.48 10.31 2.28
CA ARG A 12 -0.76 10.31 3.05
C ARG A 12 -1.76 11.34 2.55
N GLY A 13 -1.31 12.55 2.24
CA GLY A 13 -2.17 13.60 1.66
C GLY A 13 -2.77 13.16 0.33
N VAL A 14 -1.96 12.50 -0.50
CA VAL A 14 -2.36 11.99 -1.82
C VAL A 14 -3.33 10.82 -1.70
N PHE A 15 -3.06 9.83 -0.85
CA PHE A 15 -3.99 8.71 -0.65
C PHE A 15 -5.34 9.18 -0.10
N ASN A 16 -5.34 10.13 0.84
CA ASN A 16 -6.57 10.73 1.35
C ASN A 16 -7.41 11.35 0.22
N SER A 17 -6.81 12.17 -0.65
CA SER A 17 -7.56 12.82 -1.74
C SER A 17 -8.10 11.80 -2.74
N ILE A 18 -7.34 10.76 -3.06
CA ILE A 18 -7.78 9.64 -3.92
C ILE A 18 -8.97 8.92 -3.28
N VAL A 19 -8.90 8.56 -2.00
CA VAL A 19 -9.98 7.86 -1.28
C VAL A 19 -11.26 8.70 -1.28
N PHE A 20 -11.16 10.01 -1.02
CA PHE A 20 -12.32 10.90 -1.09
C PHE A 20 -12.88 11.01 -2.52
N GLN A 21 -12.02 11.13 -3.52
CA GLN A 21 -12.45 11.19 -4.91
C GLN A 21 -13.19 9.91 -5.33
N ILE A 22 -12.67 8.73 -4.99
CA ILE A 22 -13.30 7.44 -5.31
C ILE A 22 -14.61 7.28 -4.52
N ARG A 23 -14.70 7.80 -3.29
CA ARG A 23 -15.96 7.78 -2.54
C ARG A 23 -17.07 8.58 -3.23
N GLU A 24 -16.75 9.75 -3.78
CA GLU A 24 -17.72 10.59 -4.50
C GLU A 24 -17.95 10.12 -5.95
N HIS A 25 -17.00 9.37 -6.50
CA HIS A 25 -17.01 8.83 -7.86
C HIS A 25 -16.65 7.33 -7.88
N PRO A 26 -17.53 6.44 -7.36
CA PRO A 26 -17.23 5.02 -7.22
C PRO A 26 -16.88 4.32 -8.54
N GLU A 27 -17.35 4.84 -9.68
CA GLU A 27 -17.02 4.36 -11.02
C GLU A 27 -15.50 4.35 -11.30
N LYS A 28 -14.73 5.22 -10.64
CA LYS A 28 -13.26 5.29 -10.79
C LYS A 28 -12.52 4.15 -10.10
N MET A 29 -13.19 3.33 -9.31
CA MET A 29 -12.56 2.22 -8.59
C MET A 29 -11.87 1.23 -9.52
N GLN A 30 -12.52 0.88 -10.64
CA GLN A 30 -11.97 -0.08 -11.60
C GLN A 30 -10.73 0.47 -12.30
N GLU A 31 -10.77 1.73 -12.71
CA GLU A 31 -9.64 2.40 -13.32
C GLU A 31 -8.47 2.52 -12.31
N PHE A 32 -8.77 2.77 -11.03
CA PHE A 32 -7.75 2.82 -9.98
C PHE A 32 -7.09 1.46 -9.75
N ILE A 33 -7.86 0.38 -9.63
CA ILE A 33 -7.31 -0.98 -9.50
C ILE A 33 -6.47 -1.37 -10.72
N THR A 34 -6.92 -0.98 -11.92
CA THR A 34 -6.17 -1.17 -13.16
C THR A 34 -4.85 -0.38 -13.14
N ALA A 35 -4.86 0.87 -12.66
CA ALA A 35 -3.66 1.70 -12.55
C ALA A 35 -2.66 1.18 -11.49
N LEU A 36 -3.12 0.38 -10.53
CA LEU A 36 -2.28 -0.40 -9.61
C LEU A 36 -1.65 -1.63 -10.27
N ASN A 37 -1.90 -1.85 -11.56
CA ASN A 37 -1.49 -3.01 -12.36
C ASN A 37 -2.04 -4.33 -11.81
N VAL A 38 -3.21 -4.30 -11.16
CA VAL A 38 -3.88 -5.49 -10.62
C VAL A 38 -5.06 -5.84 -11.52
N GLU A 39 -5.04 -7.05 -12.09
CA GLU A 39 -6.09 -7.54 -12.98
C GLU A 39 -7.20 -8.23 -12.16
N ILE A 40 -8.37 -7.58 -12.10
CA ILE A 40 -9.59 -8.10 -11.48
C ILE A 40 -10.76 -7.75 -12.39
N ASP A 41 -11.56 -8.76 -12.72
CA ASP A 41 -12.78 -8.56 -13.50
C ASP A 41 -13.90 -8.02 -12.59
N ILE A 42 -14.00 -6.69 -12.54
CA ILE A 42 -14.97 -6.00 -11.70
C ILE A 42 -16.34 -6.02 -12.36
N ASN A 43 -17.35 -6.40 -11.58
CA ASN A 43 -18.75 -6.31 -11.99
C ASN A 43 -19.63 -5.68 -10.92
N GLU A 44 -20.86 -5.39 -11.30
CA GLU A 44 -21.87 -4.70 -10.49
C GLU A 44 -22.21 -5.37 -9.15
N ASN A 45 -21.85 -6.64 -8.95
CA ASN A 45 -22.11 -7.38 -7.72
C ASN A 45 -20.96 -7.32 -6.71
N MET A 46 -19.93 -6.51 -6.97
CA MET A 46 -18.79 -6.35 -6.07
C MET A 46 -19.02 -5.22 -5.07
N ASN A 47 -18.69 -5.49 -3.80
CA ASN A 47 -18.60 -4.47 -2.77
C ASN A 47 -17.14 -4.10 -2.52
N PHE A 48 -16.89 -2.81 -2.26
CA PHE A 48 -15.56 -2.29 -2.00
C PHE A 48 -15.48 -1.67 -0.61
N ILE A 49 -14.41 -1.98 0.11
CA ILE A 49 -14.08 -1.37 1.39
C ILE A 49 -12.66 -0.83 1.30
N LEU A 50 -12.48 0.44 1.69
CA LEU A 50 -11.18 1.12 1.72
C LEU A 50 -10.77 1.35 3.17
N LEU A 51 -9.66 0.75 3.59
CA LEU A 51 -9.02 1.06 4.87
C LEU A 51 -7.83 1.97 4.60
N ASN A 52 -8.00 3.25 4.91
CA ASN A 52 -7.00 4.28 4.69
C ASN A 52 -6.11 4.44 5.93
N GLU A 53 -4.78 4.37 5.75
CA GLU A 53 -3.78 4.43 6.83
C GLU A 53 -3.97 3.40 7.97
N GLN A 54 -4.58 2.24 7.67
CA GLN A 54 -4.89 1.24 8.70
C GLN A 54 -3.62 0.65 9.33
N SER A 55 -3.53 0.73 10.66
CA SER A 55 -2.46 0.10 11.42
C SER A 55 -2.68 -1.40 11.58
N PHE A 56 -1.61 -2.19 11.40
CA PHE A 56 -1.56 -3.60 11.73
C PHE A 56 -0.45 -3.90 12.74
N SER A 57 -0.20 -2.97 13.67
CA SER A 57 0.81 -3.13 14.72
C SER A 57 2.20 -3.45 14.15
N ASP A 58 2.76 -4.62 14.46
CA ASP A 58 4.12 -5.02 14.03
C ASP A 58 4.27 -5.29 12.53
N PHE A 59 3.14 -5.39 11.84
CA PHE A 59 3.06 -5.52 10.38
C PHE A 59 3.01 -4.14 9.69
N GLY A 60 3.16 -3.07 10.47
CA GLY A 60 3.18 -1.69 10.00
C GLY A 60 1.80 -1.16 9.65
N ASN A 61 1.74 0.12 9.33
CA ASN A 61 0.54 0.74 8.76
C ASN A 61 0.56 0.53 7.26
N SER A 62 -0.60 0.27 6.67
CA SER A 62 -0.75 0.28 5.22
C SER A 62 -1.22 1.66 4.79
N ASP A 63 -0.64 2.23 3.74
CA ASP A 63 -1.12 3.52 3.25
C ASP A 63 -2.57 3.40 2.75
N LEU A 64 -2.87 2.33 2.01
CA LEU A 64 -4.23 1.97 1.64
C LEU A 64 -4.39 0.44 1.62
N VAL A 65 -5.56 -0.04 2.07
CA VAL A 65 -6.02 -1.41 1.83
C VAL A 65 -7.35 -1.36 1.09
N ILE A 66 -7.43 -2.07 -0.03
CA ILE A 66 -8.65 -2.23 -0.81
C ILE A 66 -9.15 -3.64 -0.60
N ILE A 67 -10.38 -3.79 -0.15
CA ILE A 67 -11.05 -5.08 0.00
C ILE A 67 -12.20 -5.14 -1.00
N ILE A 68 -12.23 -6.22 -1.77
CA ILE A 68 -13.22 -6.48 -2.80
C ILE A 68 -13.96 -7.74 -2.41
N GLU A 69 -15.26 -7.64 -2.19
CA GLU A 69 -16.11 -8.76 -1.81
C GLU A 69 -17.08 -9.11 -2.93
N GLN A 70 -17.10 -10.38 -3.32
CA GLN A 70 -17.99 -10.90 -4.36
C GLN A 70 -18.35 -12.35 -4.04
N ASN A 71 -19.64 -12.70 -4.01
CA ASN A 71 -20.10 -14.08 -3.83
C ASN A 71 -19.44 -14.80 -2.63
N LYS A 72 -19.27 -14.10 -1.49
CA LYS A 72 -18.55 -14.57 -0.27
C LYS A 72 -17.04 -14.80 -0.43
N GLN A 73 -16.48 -14.51 -1.60
CA GLN A 73 -15.04 -14.43 -1.80
C GLN A 73 -14.57 -13.02 -1.51
N LYS A 74 -13.34 -12.93 -1.02
CA LYS A 74 -12.71 -11.67 -0.63
C LYS A 74 -11.33 -11.59 -1.28
N THR A 75 -11.05 -10.48 -1.93
CA THR A 75 -9.73 -10.13 -2.45
C THR A 75 -9.22 -8.92 -1.71
N VAL A 76 -7.98 -8.96 -1.25
CA VAL A 76 -7.35 -7.87 -0.48
C VAL A 76 -6.14 -7.35 -1.25
N ILE A 77 -6.09 -6.04 -1.48
CA ILE A 77 -4.96 -5.36 -2.11
C ILE A 77 -4.34 -4.44 -1.06
N PHE A 78 -3.10 -4.74 -0.68
CA PHE A 78 -2.29 -3.84 0.14
C PHE A 78 -1.51 -2.90 -0.76
N VAL A 79 -1.59 -1.60 -0.49
CA VAL A 79 -0.92 -0.56 -1.27
C VAL A 79 0.00 0.23 -0.35
N GLU A 80 1.26 0.38 -0.78
CA GLU A 80 2.29 1.18 -0.12
C GLU A 80 2.85 2.19 -1.12
N GLY A 81 2.75 3.46 -0.79
CA GLY A 81 3.37 4.54 -1.53
C GLY A 81 4.78 4.82 -1.01
N LYS A 82 5.66 5.29 -1.88
CA LYS A 82 6.89 5.97 -1.45
C LYS A 82 7.08 7.28 -2.19
N VAL A 83 7.50 8.31 -1.47
CA VAL A 83 7.96 9.59 -2.01
C VAL A 83 9.35 9.89 -1.43
N LYS A 84 10.00 10.95 -1.92
CA LYS A 84 11.29 11.33 -1.33
C LYS A 84 11.09 11.94 0.06
N THR A 85 12.03 11.66 0.95
CA THR A 85 12.05 12.27 2.28
C THR A 85 12.67 13.66 2.24
N TYR A 86 12.37 14.52 3.22
CA TYR A 86 12.80 15.92 3.27
C TYR A 86 14.32 16.13 3.05
N ASN A 87 15.14 15.19 3.52
CA ASN A 87 16.61 15.27 3.42
C ASN A 87 17.19 14.71 2.10
N GLN A 88 16.35 14.27 1.17
CA GLN A 88 16.77 13.61 -0.07
C GLN A 88 16.32 14.37 -1.31
N LYS A 89 17.23 14.51 -2.29
CA LYS A 89 16.91 15.13 -3.59
C LYS A 89 15.90 14.33 -4.41
N SER A 90 15.91 13.00 -4.26
CA SER A 90 14.99 12.06 -4.90
C SER A 90 14.86 10.78 -4.08
N TYR A 91 13.75 10.07 -4.24
CA TYR A 91 13.62 8.69 -3.79
C TYR A 91 14.49 7.79 -4.70
N SER A 92 15.15 6.79 -4.14
CA SER A 92 16.01 5.89 -4.91
C SER A 92 15.75 4.45 -4.54
N LEU A 93 15.07 3.74 -5.44
CA LEU A 93 14.77 2.33 -5.29
C LEU A 93 16.05 1.49 -5.13
N VAL A 94 17.11 1.81 -5.88
CA VAL A 94 18.42 1.15 -5.77
C VAL A 94 18.99 1.31 -4.37
N LYS A 95 18.97 2.52 -3.80
CA LYS A 95 19.47 2.73 -2.43
C LYS A 95 18.66 1.97 -1.39
N GLU A 96 17.34 1.93 -1.53
CA GLU A 96 16.47 1.17 -0.62
C GLU A 96 16.73 -0.34 -0.74
N PHE A 97 16.97 -0.85 -1.94
CA PHE A 97 17.34 -2.24 -2.16
C PHE A 97 18.71 -2.58 -1.52
N GLU A 98 19.73 -1.75 -1.75
CA GLU A 98 21.08 -2.00 -1.20
C GLU A 98 21.09 -1.95 0.33
N LYS A 99 20.32 -1.05 0.95
CA LYS A 99 20.19 -0.98 2.42
C LYS A 99 19.68 -2.30 2.98
N ILE A 100 18.56 -2.80 2.46
CA ILE A 100 17.91 -4.02 3.00
C ILE A 100 18.68 -5.29 2.64
N LYS A 101 19.37 -5.30 1.49
CA LYS A 101 20.26 -6.40 1.10
C LYS A 101 21.48 -6.48 2.02
N LYS A 102 22.06 -5.34 2.39
CA LYS A 102 23.22 -5.25 3.28
C LYS A 102 22.89 -5.67 4.72
N ASP A 103 21.76 -5.20 5.23
CA ASP A 103 21.31 -5.51 6.59
C ASP A 103 19.78 -5.58 6.57
N LYS A 104 19.19 -6.68 7.04
CA LYS A 104 17.74 -6.86 7.10
C LYS A 104 17.14 -6.36 8.43
N HIS A 105 17.97 -5.85 9.33
CA HIS A 105 17.62 -5.44 10.68
C HIS A 105 18.07 -4.02 11.01
N TYR A 106 18.52 -3.25 10.03
CA TYR A 106 18.98 -1.88 10.24
C TYR A 106 17.90 -0.97 10.82
N LYS A 107 18.35 0.09 11.49
CA LYS A 107 17.46 1.13 12.02
C LYS A 107 16.63 1.73 10.87
N GLN A 108 15.31 1.69 10.99
CA GLN A 108 14.33 2.13 9.97
C GLN A 108 14.05 1.12 8.83
N VAL A 109 14.47 -0.14 8.94
CA VAL A 109 14.09 -1.17 7.95
C VAL A 109 12.57 -1.27 7.78
N SER A 110 11.78 -0.96 8.80
CA SER A 110 10.31 -0.97 8.73
C SER A 110 9.70 0.06 7.77
N SER A 111 10.45 1.07 7.35
CA SER A 111 10.00 2.09 6.40
C SER A 111 10.49 1.84 4.96
N ASN A 112 11.25 0.76 4.77
CA ASN A 112 11.72 0.34 3.45
C ASN A 112 10.58 -0.34 2.69
N ILE A 113 10.39 0.00 1.41
CA ILE A 113 9.29 -0.54 0.60
C ILE A 113 9.27 -2.07 0.55
N PHE A 114 10.45 -2.71 0.43
CA PHE A 114 10.54 -4.16 0.35
C PHE A 114 10.09 -4.81 1.67
N ALA A 115 10.51 -4.23 2.80
CA ALA A 115 10.09 -4.68 4.12
C ALA A 115 8.60 -4.45 4.37
N GLN A 116 8.05 -3.31 3.94
CA GLN A 116 6.63 -3.00 4.15
C GLN A 116 5.72 -4.00 3.43
N LEU A 117 5.96 -4.25 2.12
CA LEU A 117 5.20 -5.27 1.39
C LEU A 117 5.38 -6.66 2.02
N TYR A 118 6.60 -7.00 2.44
CA TYR A 118 6.86 -8.27 3.11
C TYR A 118 6.08 -8.38 4.42
N TYR A 119 5.97 -7.30 5.19
CA TYR A 119 5.17 -7.30 6.41
C TYR A 119 3.68 -7.49 6.15
N LYS A 120 3.15 -6.97 5.04
CA LYS A 120 1.76 -7.27 4.63
C LYS A 120 1.58 -8.71 4.23
N TYR A 121 2.57 -9.30 3.57
CA TYR A 121 2.54 -10.72 3.30
C TYR A 121 2.54 -11.54 4.61
N LEU A 122 3.42 -11.23 5.56
CA LEU A 122 3.45 -11.90 6.85
C LEU A 122 2.14 -11.78 7.63
N LEU A 123 1.43 -10.65 7.50
CA LEU A 123 0.10 -10.47 8.08
C LEU A 123 -0.91 -11.51 7.56
N THR A 124 -0.77 -11.97 6.31
CA THR A 124 -1.62 -13.02 5.74
C THR A 124 -1.24 -14.42 6.23
N GLN A 125 -0.08 -14.56 6.87
CA GLN A 125 0.51 -15.85 7.29
C GLN A 125 0.51 -16.03 8.82
N ILE A 126 -0.17 -15.17 9.57
CA ILE A 126 -0.17 -15.25 11.03
C ILE A 126 -0.89 -16.51 11.53
N ASP A 127 -0.43 -17.03 12.66
CA ASP A 127 -0.98 -18.19 13.33
C ASP A 127 -2.27 -17.88 14.12
N VAL A 128 -2.82 -18.92 14.76
CA VAL A 128 -4.01 -18.82 15.64
C VAL A 128 -3.80 -17.91 16.86
N ASN A 129 -2.56 -17.54 17.18
CA ASN A 129 -2.21 -16.63 18.26
C ASN A 129 -1.99 -15.19 17.74
N ASN A 130 -2.41 -14.88 16.51
CA ASN A 130 -2.29 -13.58 15.88
C ASN A 130 -0.84 -13.07 15.76
N GLN A 131 0.08 -14.00 15.49
CA GLN A 131 1.50 -13.71 15.33
C GLN A 131 2.11 -14.46 14.14
N PHE A 132 3.19 -13.91 13.61
CA PHE A 132 4.08 -14.62 12.69
C PHE A 132 5.42 -14.84 13.39
N THR A 133 5.92 -16.07 13.36
CA THR A 133 7.24 -16.43 13.86
C THR A 133 8.22 -16.59 12.70
N ASP A 134 9.46 -16.17 12.91
CA ASP A 134 10.58 -16.32 11.96
C ASP A 134 10.58 -15.31 10.80
N SER A 135 10.26 -14.05 11.09
CA SER A 135 10.41 -12.98 10.12
C SER A 135 11.89 -12.79 9.73
N LYS A 136 12.18 -12.91 8.43
CA LYS A 136 13.47 -12.59 7.80
C LYS A 136 13.92 -11.13 7.93
N VAL A 137 13.04 -10.19 8.30
CA VAL A 137 13.28 -8.74 8.26
C VAL A 137 12.78 -8.07 9.54
N GLY A 138 13.61 -7.21 10.12
CA GLY A 138 13.29 -6.53 11.39
C GLY A 138 13.22 -7.53 12.54
N LYS A 139 12.16 -7.48 13.35
CA LYS A 139 12.04 -8.38 14.51
C LYS A 139 11.53 -9.77 14.10
N LYS A 140 12.10 -10.82 14.71
CA LYS A 140 11.78 -12.23 14.40
C LYS A 140 10.31 -12.59 14.64
N VAL A 141 9.69 -12.05 15.70
CA VAL A 141 8.28 -12.31 16.03
C VAL A 141 7.48 -11.03 15.82
N LYS A 142 6.44 -11.12 14.99
CA LYS A 142 5.50 -10.02 14.71
C LYS A 142 4.12 -10.38 15.22
N LYS A 143 3.43 -9.43 15.84
CA LYS A 143 2.13 -9.63 16.48
C LYS A 143 1.16 -8.52 16.07
N LEU A 144 -0.12 -8.85 15.98
CA LEU A 144 -1.19 -7.85 15.84
C LEU A 144 -1.39 -7.01 17.10
N GLY A 145 -0.91 -7.50 18.24
CA GLY A 145 -1.13 -6.87 19.55
C GLY A 145 -2.52 -7.15 20.10
N LYS A 146 -2.97 -6.29 21.02
CA LYS A 146 -4.26 -6.42 21.73
C LYS A 146 -5.26 -5.31 21.39
N ASN A 147 -4.93 -4.42 20.46
CA ASN A 147 -5.80 -3.31 20.11
C ASN A 147 -7.01 -3.84 19.32
N GLN A 148 -8.21 -3.63 19.85
CA GLN A 148 -9.44 -4.19 19.27
C GLN A 148 -9.75 -3.66 17.88
N ILE A 149 -9.38 -2.42 17.56
CA ILE A 149 -9.57 -1.85 16.21
C ILE A 149 -8.72 -2.63 15.20
N ILE A 150 -7.46 -2.91 15.56
CA ILE A 150 -6.53 -3.69 14.71
C ILE A 150 -7.04 -5.13 14.55
N ILE A 151 -7.46 -5.76 15.65
CA ILE A 151 -7.99 -7.12 15.63
C ILE A 151 -9.26 -7.19 14.76
N ASN A 152 -10.19 -6.25 14.93
CA ASN A 152 -11.42 -6.20 14.14
C ASN A 152 -11.12 -6.01 12.65
N ALA A 153 -10.21 -5.08 12.30
CA ALA A 153 -9.83 -4.86 10.91
C ALA A 153 -9.25 -6.14 10.29
N TYR A 154 -8.37 -6.83 11.01
CA TYR A 154 -7.80 -8.09 10.55
C TYR A 154 -8.86 -9.19 10.39
N GLU A 155 -9.61 -9.49 11.45
CA GLU A 155 -10.58 -10.60 11.45
C GLU A 155 -11.71 -10.40 10.43
N GLN A 156 -12.19 -9.17 10.28
CA GLN A 156 -13.30 -8.88 9.35
C GLN A 156 -12.81 -8.79 7.90
N TYR A 157 -11.73 -8.06 7.64
CA TYR A 157 -11.40 -7.64 6.27
C TYR A 157 -10.18 -8.31 5.68
N ILE A 158 -9.23 -8.78 6.49
CA ILE A 158 -7.98 -9.34 5.98
C ILE A 158 -8.00 -10.86 5.98
N LYS A 159 -8.38 -11.44 7.12
CA LYS A 159 -8.34 -12.89 7.33
C LYS A 159 -9.21 -13.62 6.32
N PHE A 160 -8.72 -14.79 5.91
CA PHE A 160 -9.39 -15.71 4.97
C PHE A 160 -9.78 -15.07 3.62
N ALA A 161 -9.06 -14.05 3.16
CA ALA A 161 -9.20 -13.62 1.77
C ALA A 161 -8.74 -14.74 0.83
N SER A 162 -9.47 -14.92 -0.27
CA SER A 162 -9.16 -15.87 -1.33
C SER A 162 -7.89 -15.48 -2.08
N LYS A 163 -7.62 -14.17 -2.19
CA LYS A 163 -6.45 -13.64 -2.89
C LYS A 163 -5.92 -12.39 -2.20
N TYR A 164 -4.59 -12.26 -2.19
CA TYR A 164 -3.89 -11.10 -1.68
C TYR A 164 -2.96 -10.54 -2.75
N TYR A 165 -2.97 -9.22 -2.92
CA TYR A 165 -2.06 -8.48 -3.78
C TYR A 165 -1.26 -7.47 -2.96
N PHE A 166 -0.02 -7.20 -3.38
CA PHE A 166 0.90 -6.30 -2.71
C PHE A 166 1.46 -5.31 -3.72
N VAL A 167 1.08 -4.04 -3.59
CA VAL A 167 1.35 -3.01 -4.61
C VAL A 167 2.24 -1.92 -4.04
N ALA A 168 3.33 -1.62 -4.75
CA ALA A 168 4.14 -0.44 -4.51
C ALA A 168 3.80 0.69 -5.50
N ILE A 169 3.60 1.91 -5.02
CA ILE A 169 3.50 3.12 -5.84
C ILE A 169 4.77 3.95 -5.61
N LEU A 170 5.60 4.09 -6.65
CA LEU A 170 6.93 4.69 -6.52
C LEU A 170 7.13 5.89 -7.47
N PRO A 171 8.07 6.81 -7.20
CA PRO A 171 8.46 7.84 -8.15
C PRO A 171 9.25 7.25 -9.33
N ASP A 172 10.04 6.21 -9.02
CA ASP A 172 10.82 5.39 -9.95
C ASP A 172 10.61 3.93 -9.54
N ASN A 173 10.05 3.14 -10.45
CA ASN A 173 9.72 1.74 -10.27
C ASN A 173 10.58 0.78 -11.13
N ASP A 174 11.64 1.28 -11.77
CA ASP A 174 12.42 0.48 -12.72
C ASP A 174 13.16 -0.69 -12.04
N GLY A 175 12.89 -1.88 -12.55
CA GLY A 175 13.43 -3.14 -12.04
C GLY A 175 13.03 -3.43 -10.59
N PHE A 176 11.89 -2.92 -10.13
CA PHE A 176 11.36 -3.21 -8.79
C PHE A 176 11.16 -4.71 -8.56
N LEU A 177 10.45 -5.38 -9.47
CA LEU A 177 10.16 -6.81 -9.34
C LEU A 177 11.44 -7.66 -9.35
N ASP A 178 12.42 -7.32 -10.18
CA ASP A 178 13.69 -8.05 -10.23
C ASP A 178 14.50 -7.89 -8.94
N LYS A 179 14.48 -6.69 -8.34
CA LYS A 179 15.07 -6.45 -7.02
C LYS A 179 14.32 -7.23 -5.94
N TYR A 180 12.98 -7.25 -6.00
CA TYR A 180 12.17 -7.99 -5.02
C TYR A 180 12.44 -9.49 -5.10
N LYS A 181 12.49 -10.06 -6.33
CA LYS A 181 12.86 -11.45 -6.59
C LYS A 181 14.20 -11.83 -5.96
N GLN A 182 15.21 -10.95 -6.08
CA GLN A 182 16.54 -11.18 -5.50
C GLN A 182 16.54 -11.25 -3.96
N LEU A 183 15.58 -10.62 -3.27
CA LEU A 183 15.50 -10.65 -1.82
C LEU A 183 14.93 -11.96 -1.27
N ASP A 184 14.14 -12.68 -2.08
CA ASP A 184 13.47 -13.94 -1.74
C ASP A 184 12.73 -13.86 -0.39
N PHE A 185 11.93 -12.81 -0.23
CA PHE A 185 11.12 -12.60 0.97
C PHE A 185 9.77 -13.33 0.90
N MET A 186 9.13 -13.32 -0.27
CA MET A 186 7.84 -13.94 -0.51
C MET A 186 7.65 -14.25 -2.01
N PRO A 187 6.67 -15.10 -2.39
CA PRO A 187 6.31 -15.31 -3.78
C PRO A 187 5.95 -13.99 -4.49
N VAL A 188 6.41 -13.84 -5.72
CA VAL A 188 6.34 -12.56 -6.45
C VAL A 188 5.14 -12.44 -7.38
N GLU A 189 4.35 -13.50 -7.54
CA GLU A 189 3.23 -13.61 -8.48
C GLU A 189 2.15 -12.53 -8.27
N ASN A 190 1.92 -12.13 -7.02
CA ASN A 190 0.92 -11.12 -6.65
C ASN A 190 1.55 -9.80 -6.18
N ILE A 191 2.83 -9.57 -6.53
CA ILE A 191 3.50 -8.30 -6.28
C ILE A 191 3.39 -7.45 -7.54
N HIS A 192 2.88 -6.24 -7.36
CA HIS A 192 2.73 -5.27 -8.43
C HIS A 192 3.44 -3.98 -8.07
N CYS A 193 3.77 -3.21 -9.10
CA CYS A 193 4.31 -1.88 -8.91
C CYS A 193 3.81 -0.95 -9.99
N THR A 194 3.53 0.29 -9.62
CA THR A 194 3.10 1.37 -10.51
C THR A 194 3.82 2.66 -10.11
N SER A 195 3.64 3.71 -10.89
CA SER A 195 4.24 5.01 -10.63
C SER A 195 3.23 6.02 -10.13
N TRP A 196 3.69 7.00 -9.33
CA TRP A 196 2.83 8.13 -8.95
C TRP A 196 2.30 8.91 -10.15
N LYS A 197 3.08 8.98 -11.23
CA LYS A 197 2.69 9.63 -12.48
C LYS A 197 1.46 8.94 -13.11
N GLN A 198 1.46 7.61 -13.17
CA GLN A 198 0.33 6.84 -13.69
C GLN A 198 -0.93 7.04 -12.84
N ILE A 199 -0.79 7.13 -11.52
CA ILE A 199 -1.89 7.43 -10.61
C ILE A 199 -2.40 8.87 -10.78
N GLU A 200 -1.51 9.84 -10.95
CA GLU A 200 -1.88 11.24 -11.21
C GLU A 200 -2.67 11.40 -12.51
N GLU A 201 -2.22 10.75 -13.59
CA GLU A 201 -2.86 10.80 -14.91
C GLU A 201 -4.31 10.32 -14.87
N LEU A 202 -4.62 9.29 -14.07
CA LEU A 202 -5.97 8.78 -13.86
C LEU A 202 -6.92 9.83 -13.26
N PHE A 203 -6.41 10.71 -12.40
CA PHE A 203 -7.23 11.70 -11.69
C PHE A 203 -7.02 13.14 -12.19
N ASN A 204 -6.48 13.32 -13.40
CA ASN A 204 -6.25 14.65 -14.00
C ASN A 204 -7.54 15.48 -14.12
N ASP A 205 -8.67 14.83 -14.36
CA ASP A 205 -9.99 15.44 -14.45
C ASP A 205 -10.60 15.77 -13.06
N SER A 206 -10.00 15.32 -11.96
CA SER A 206 -10.38 15.66 -10.59
C SER A 206 -9.57 16.86 -10.08
N PRO A 207 -10.18 18.06 -9.94
CA PRO A 207 -9.46 19.23 -9.45
C PRO A 207 -8.87 19.03 -8.05
N CYS A 208 -9.55 18.30 -7.17
CA CYS A 208 -9.09 18.13 -5.79
C CYS A 208 -7.88 17.19 -5.69
N VAL A 209 -7.87 16.10 -6.45
CA VAL A 209 -6.72 15.18 -6.51
C VAL A 209 -5.54 15.88 -7.18
N LYS A 210 -5.79 16.54 -8.31
CA LYS A 210 -4.77 17.31 -9.04
C LYS A 210 -4.12 18.40 -8.19
N GLU A 211 -4.91 19.20 -7.47
CA GLU A 211 -4.38 20.21 -6.55
C GLU A 211 -3.51 19.58 -5.46
N THR A 212 -3.88 18.39 -4.97
CA THR A 212 -3.09 17.66 -3.96
C THR A 212 -1.76 17.15 -4.53
N PHE A 213 -1.74 16.63 -5.76
CA PHE A 213 -0.51 16.24 -6.44
C PHE A 213 0.40 17.45 -6.67
N GLU A 214 -0.13 18.57 -7.17
CA GLU A 214 0.66 19.78 -7.40
C GLU A 214 1.21 20.37 -6.09
N TYR A 215 0.42 20.37 -5.00
CA TYR A 215 0.91 20.77 -3.68
C TYR A 215 2.08 19.90 -3.19
N ASN A 216 2.08 18.61 -3.52
CA ASN A 216 3.07 17.63 -3.09
C ASN A 216 4.16 17.31 -4.13
N LYS A 217 4.15 17.96 -5.30
CA LYS A 217 5.02 17.67 -6.44
C LYS A 217 6.49 17.63 -6.05
N GLY A 218 6.90 18.57 -5.20
CA GLY A 218 8.25 18.69 -4.68
C GLY A 218 8.69 17.57 -3.74
N GLN A 219 7.84 16.58 -3.42
CA GLN A 219 8.18 15.33 -2.72
C GLN A 219 7.97 14.10 -3.59
N ILE A 220 6.88 14.08 -4.36
CA ILE A 220 6.50 12.94 -5.18
C ILE A 220 7.53 12.70 -6.27
N TYR A 221 8.01 13.77 -6.90
CA TYR A 221 8.92 13.74 -8.05
C TYR A 221 10.32 14.30 -7.71
#